data_AF-I2K4B2-F1
#
_entry.id   AF-I2K4B2-F1
#
_cell.length_a   1.000
_cell.length_b   1.000
_cell.length_c   1.000
_cell.angle_alpha   90.00
_cell.angle_beta   90.00
_cell.angle_gamma   90.00
#
_symmetry.space_group_name_H-M   'P 1'
#
loop_
_entity.id
_entity.type
_entity.pdbx_description
1 polymer ?
#
loop_
_entity_poly.entity_id
_entity_poly.type
_entity_poly.pdbx_seq_one_letter_code
_entity_poly.pdbx_strand_id
1 'polypeptide(L)' 'MIDFHEVMQRVKEILSAETEKEKILDRDIADSLKLDPQYFAVIKRRKKIPYESLAHFCKHHKISLNWILLAQKPQYLT' A
#
# COMPACT_ATOMS: atom_id res chain seq x y z
N MET A 1 14.39 5.05 7.79
CA MET A 1 14.16 4.84 6.34
C MET A 1 12.83 4.08 6.23
N ILE A 2 11.97 4.42 5.27
CA ILE A 2 10.67 3.74 5.13
C ILE A 2 10.91 2.31 4.62
N ASP A 3 10.40 1.29 5.32
CA ASP A 3 10.56 -0.11 4.91
C ASP A 3 9.46 -0.56 3.93
N PHE A 4 9.87 -1.21 2.84
CA PHE A 4 8.94 -1.67 1.81
C PHE A 4 7.92 -2.69 2.33
N HIS A 5 8.35 -3.66 3.15
CA HIS A 5 7.47 -4.73 3.61
C HIS A 5 6.43 -4.20 4.59
N GLU A 6 6.81 -3.29 5.48
CA GLU A 6 5.85 -2.63 6.37
C GLU A 6 4.79 -1.83 5.59
N VAL A 7 5.22 -1.08 4.57
CA VAL A 7 4.28 -0.32 3.72
C VAL A 7 3.33 -1.26 2.99
N MET A 8 3.84 -2.33 2.37
CA MET A 8 3.00 -3.31 1.69
C MET A 8 2.10 -4.09 2.64
N GLN A 9 2.52 -4.30 3.89
CA GLN A 9 1.71 -4.95 4.90
C GLN A 9 0.47 -4.10 5.25
N ARG A 10 0.63 -2.79 5.43
CA ARG A 10 -0.50 -1.87 5.65
C ARG A 10 -1.44 -1.81 4.45
N VAL A 11 -0.91 -1.85 3.22
CA VAL A 11 -1.73 -1.96 2.00
C VAL A 11 -2.55 -3.26 2.02
N LYS A 12 -1.94 -4.39 2.38
CA LYS A 12 -2.65 -5.68 2.48
C LYS A 12 -3.76 -5.65 3.54
N GLU A 13 -3.52 -5.03 4.69
CA GLU A 13 -4.51 -4.92 5.77
C GLU A 13 -5.76 -4.18 5.31
N ILE A 14 -5.59 -3.08 4.57
CA ILE A 14 -6.73 -2.34 3.99
C ILE A 14 -7.48 -3.19 2.98
N LEU A 15 -6.77 -3.83 2.05
CA LEU A 15 -7.39 -4.67 1.03
C LEU A 15 -8.14 -5.86 1.62
N SER A 16 -7.56 -6.49 2.65
CA SER A 16 -8.19 -7.59 3.36
C SER A 16 -9.46 -7.15 4.07
N ALA A 17 -9.45 -5.99 4.72
CA ALA A 17 -10.62 -5.42 5.38
C ALA A 17 -11.74 -5.05 4.40
N GLU A 18 -11.42 -4.51 3.21
CA GLU A 18 -12.44 -4.09 2.23
C GLU A 18 -13.03 -5.24 1.42
N THR A 19 -12.22 -6.26 1.12
CA THR A 19 -12.66 -7.37 0.24
C THR A 19 -13.16 -8.58 1.02
N GLU A 20 -13.10 -8.55 2.35
CA GLU A 20 -13.37 -9.69 3.25
C GLU A 20 -12.57 -10.94 2.87
N LYS A 21 -11.43 -10.76 2.18
CA LYS A 21 -10.53 -11.84 1.80
C LYS A 21 -9.53 -12.10 2.92
N GLU A 22 -9.44 -13.36 3.32
CA GLU A 22 -8.46 -13.85 4.30
C GLU A 22 -7.01 -13.71 3.80
N LYS A 23 -6.80 -13.80 2.48
CA LYS A 23 -5.46 -13.78 1.88
C LYS A 23 -5.37 -12.83 0.67
N ILE A 24 -4.52 -11.83 0.79
CA ILE A 24 -4.16 -10.89 -0.28
C ILE A 24 -2.86 -11.35 -0.93
N LEU A 25 -2.89 -11.61 -2.25
CA LEU A 25 -1.73 -12.01 -3.04
C LEU A 25 -0.98 -10.78 -3.58
N ASP A 26 0.26 -10.98 -4.03
CA ASP A 26 1.05 -9.92 -4.66
C ASP A 26 0.35 -9.32 -5.89
N ARG A 27 -0.43 -10.13 -6.62
CA ARG A 27 -1.23 -9.67 -7.75
C ARG A 27 -2.33 -8.71 -7.33
N ASP A 28 -3.04 -9.00 -6.25
CA ASP A 28 -4.10 -8.11 -5.72
C ASP A 28 -3.49 -6.74 -5.32
N ILE A 29 -2.29 -6.75 -4.74
CA ILE A 29 -1.56 -5.52 -4.40
C ILE A 29 -1.18 -4.76 -5.67
N ALA A 30 -0.60 -5.44 -6.66
CA ALA A 30 -0.23 -4.82 -7.93
C ALA A 30 -1.44 -4.16 -8.61
N ASP A 31 -2.56 -4.90 -8.70
CA ASP A 31 -3.80 -4.42 -9.31
C ASP A 31 -4.39 -3.21 -8.54
N SER A 32 -4.33 -3.22 -7.20
CA SER A 32 -4.79 -2.09 -6.37
C SER A 32 -3.94 -0.82 -6.55
N LEU A 33 -2.62 -1.00 -6.74
CA LEU A 33 -1.66 0.07 -6.97
C LEU A 33 -1.58 0.51 -8.45
N LYS A 34 -2.41 -0.09 -9.32
CA LYS A 34 -2.40 0.12 -10.78
C LYS A 34 -1.01 -0.13 -11.39
N LEU A 35 -0.33 -1.16 -10.90
CA LEU A 35 0.96 -1.61 -11.37
C LEU A 35 0.81 -2.92 -12.14
N ASP A 36 1.62 -3.08 -13.17
CA ASP A 36 1.81 -4.37 -13.80
C ASP A 36 2.39 -5.39 -12.78
N PRO A 37 1.89 -6.63 -12.69
CA PRO A 37 2.37 -7.63 -11.73
C PRO A 37 3.87 -7.97 -11.87
N GLN A 38 4.41 -8.01 -13.10
CA GLN A 38 5.83 -8.23 -13.33
C GLN A 38 6.64 -7.02 -12.84
N TYR A 39 6.16 -5.81 -13.10
CA TYR A 39 6.78 -4.60 -12.54
C TYR A 39 6.77 -4.60 -11.00
N PHE A 40 5.65 -4.97 -10.38
CA PHE A 40 5.54 -5.09 -8.93
C PHE A 40 6.57 -6.07 -8.35
N ALA A 41 6.73 -7.24 -8.97
CA ALA A 41 7.74 -8.23 -8.56
C ALA A 41 9.16 -7.65 -8.58
N VAL A 42 9.50 -6.85 -9.61
CA VAL A 42 10.80 -6.18 -9.72
C VAL A 42 11.02 -5.16 -8.60
N ILE A 43 10.05 -4.28 -8.33
CA ILE A 43 10.20 -3.27 -7.28
C ILE A 43 10.18 -3.87 -5.88
N LYS A 44 9.42 -4.95 -5.66
CA LYS A 44 9.42 -5.73 -4.41
C LYS A 44 10.81 -6.30 -4.12
N ARG A 45 11.43 -6.95 -5.11
CA ARG A 45 12.81 -7.48 -4.97
C ARG A 45 13.82 -6.38 -4.67
N ARG A 46 13.64 -5.19 -5.27
CA ARG A 46 14.49 -4.01 -5.05
C ARG A 46 14.12 -3.20 -3.80
N LYS A 47 13.07 -3.59 -3.07
CA LYS A 47 12.49 -2.85 -1.94
C LYS A 47 12.19 -1.37 -2.29
N LYS A 48 11.78 -1.09 -3.52
CA LYS A 48 11.47 0.26 -4.01
C LYS A 48 10.00 0.58 -3.74
N ILE A 49 9.75 1.73 -3.12
CA ILE A 49 8.41 2.20 -2.80
C ILE A 49 7.80 2.94 -4.01
N PRO A 50 6.62 2.53 -4.50
CA PRO A 50 5.91 3.23 -5.57
C PRO A 50 5.07 4.38 -5.00
N TYR A 51 5.73 5.48 -4.64
CA TYR A 51 5.09 6.60 -3.91
C TYR A 51 3.86 7.19 -4.61
N GLU A 52 3.89 7.36 -5.92
CA GLU A 52 2.78 7.90 -6.70
C GLU A 52 1.56 6.95 -6.67
N SER A 53 1.78 5.67 -6.96
CA SER A 53 0.73 4.64 -6.86
C SER A 53 0.12 4.59 -5.46
N LEU A 54 0.94 4.68 -4.41
CA LEU A 54 0.45 4.73 -3.03
C LEU A 54 -0.38 5.98 -2.75
N ALA A 55 0.00 7.15 -3.29
CA ALA A 55 -0.79 8.37 -3.14
C ALA A 55 -2.18 8.24 -3.82
N HIS A 56 -2.24 7.64 -5.01
CA HIS A 56 -3.51 7.37 -5.69
C HIS A 56 -4.37 6.35 -4.94
N PHE A 57 -3.75 5.27 -4.44
CA PHE A 57 -4.40 4.30 -3.57
C PHE A 57 -4.98 4.97 -2.33
N CYS A 58 -4.18 5.75 -1.60
CA CYS A 58 -4.61 6.50 -0.42
C CYS A 58 -5.80 7.42 -0.71
N LYS A 59 -5.78 8.12 -1.85
CA LYS A 59 -6.89 8.98 -2.28
C LYS A 59 -8.17 8.17 -2.53
N HIS A 60 -8.06 7.00 -3.16
CA HIS A 60 -9.21 6.14 -3.45
C HIS A 60 -9.84 5.59 -2.17
N HIS A 61 -9.02 5.09 -1.25
CA HIS A 61 -9.46 4.47 0.01
C HIS A 61 -9.71 5.48 1.15
N LYS A 62 -9.51 6.78 0.91
CA LYS A 62 -9.62 7.86 1.91
C LYS A 62 -8.70 7.67 3.13
N ILE A 63 -7.47 7.24 2.87
CA ILE A 63 -6.46 6.93 3.90
C ILE A 63 -5.32 7.94 3.83
N SER A 64 -4.73 8.28 4.97
CA SER A 64 -3.57 9.15 5.02
C SER A 64 -2.33 8.44 4.48
N LEU A 65 -1.61 9.09 3.55
CA LEU A 65 -0.35 8.58 3.05
C LEU A 65 0.70 8.43 4.18
N ASN A 66 0.68 9.32 5.17
CA ASN A 66 1.58 9.22 6.33
C ASN A 66 1.28 7.97 7.18
N TRP A 67 0.03 7.54 7.25
CA TRP A 67 -0.30 6.30 7.95
C TRP A 67 0.29 5.09 7.23
N ILE A 68 0.14 5.03 5.90
CA ILE A 68 0.72 3.97 5.06
C ILE A 68 2.24 3.92 5.18
N LEU A 69 2.90 5.08 5.05
CA LEU A 69 4.36 5.17 4.99
C LEU A 69 5.02 5.06 6.37
N LEU A 70 4.39 5.59 7.43
CA LEU A 70 5.06 5.84 8.72
C LEU A 70 4.27 5.30 9.93
N ALA A 71 3.13 4.61 9.72
CA ALA A 71 2.21 4.23 10.81
C ALA A 71 1.75 5.42 11.68
N GLN A 72 1.83 6.64 11.14
CA GLN A 72 1.52 7.85 11.88
C GLN A 72 0.02 8.16 11.78
N LYS A 73 -0.65 8.25 12.93
CA LYS A 73 -2.02 8.77 13.00
C LYS A 73 -2.01 10.29 12.74
N PRO A 74 -3.02 10.84 12.04
CA PRO A 74 -3.15 12.29 11.93
C PRO A 74 -3.23 12.90 13.34
N GLN A 75 -2.31 13.81 13.66
CA GLN A 75 -2.28 14.48 14.97
C GLN A 75 -3.21 15.68 15.03
N TYR A 76 -3.50 16.31 13.89
CA TYR A 76 -4.33 17.51 13.83
C TYR A 76 -5.33 17.39 12.68
N LEU A 77 -6.54 16.97 13.02
CA LEU A 77 -7.77 17.31 12.32
C LEU A 77 -8.74 17.74 13.43
N THR A 78 -8.58 18.97 13.90
CA THR A 78 -9.59 19.66 14.72
C THR A 78 -10.48 20.46 13.79
#